data_AF-A0A4R8KZS6-F1
#
_entry.id   AF-A0A4R8KZS6-F1
#
_cell.length_a   1.000
_cell.length_b   1.000
_cell.length_c   1.000
_cell.angle_alpha   90.00
_cell.angle_beta   90.00
_cell.angle_gamma   90.00
#
_symmetry.space_group_name_H-M   'P 1'
#
loop_
_entity.id
_entity.type
_entity.pdbx_description
1 polymer ?
#
loop_
_entity_poly.entity_id
_entity_poly.type
_entity_poly.pdbx_seq_one_letter_code
_entity_poly.pdbx_strand_id
1 'polypeptide(L)'
;MPERLCEGSRGDRKKLTEVARAWALGQIESEAEQQQDESEVDSAAAAIGLAPAWPATTTEPLYLWPENVRSWQLFIAVNTQWNVGPTGAVGLNYLGVEVVMRRGWRIKRRDEQRLFNDIQIMERATLRAWQEKDNG
;
A
#
# COMPACT_ATOMS: atom_id res chain seq x y z
N MET A 1 -1.24 -12.36 -32.84
CA MET A 1 -1.44 -10.91 -32.96
C MET A 1 -1.36 -10.31 -31.56
N PRO A 2 -0.24 -9.71 -31.13
CA PRO A 2 -0.22 -9.04 -29.83
C PRO A 2 -0.89 -7.67 -29.97
N GLU A 3 -2.08 -7.53 -29.38
CA GLU A 3 -2.80 -6.27 -29.23
C GLU A 3 -2.00 -5.30 -28.36
N ARG A 4 -1.77 -4.08 -28.86
CA ARG A 4 -1.26 -2.97 -28.05
C ARG A 4 -2.41 -2.43 -27.20
N LEU A 5 -2.42 -2.78 -25.92
CA LEU A 5 -3.34 -2.20 -24.95
C LEU A 5 -2.96 -0.73 -24.72
N CYS A 6 -3.89 0.18 -24.97
CA CYS A 6 -3.73 1.61 -24.75
C CYS A 6 -3.33 1.86 -23.27
N GLU A 7 -2.13 2.39 -23.08
CA GLU A 7 -1.55 2.75 -21.79
C GLU A 7 -2.30 3.95 -21.21
N GLY A 8 -3.25 3.72 -20.32
CA GLY A 8 -3.53 4.68 -19.26
C GLY A 8 -2.25 4.82 -18.43
N SER A 9 -1.49 5.87 -18.75
CA SER A 9 -0.22 6.35 -18.18
C SER A 9 0.60 5.30 -17.43
N ARG A 10 1.70 4.86 -18.02
CA ARG A 10 2.72 4.04 -17.34
C ARG A 10 3.21 4.64 -16.00
N GLY A 11 2.98 5.94 -15.73
CA GLY A 11 3.24 6.60 -14.46
C GLY A 11 2.24 6.24 -13.36
N ASP A 12 0.95 6.10 -13.68
CA ASP A 12 -0.12 5.78 -12.73
C ASP A 12 0.12 4.46 -12.00
N ARG A 13 0.36 3.42 -12.78
CA ARG A 13 0.59 2.06 -12.25
C ARG A 13 1.86 1.96 -11.42
N LYS A 14 2.86 2.81 -11.71
CA LYS A 14 4.07 2.89 -10.89
C LYS A 14 3.75 3.43 -9.51
N LYS A 15 2.87 4.43 -9.40
CA LYS A 15 2.45 4.97 -8.09
C LYS A 15 1.64 3.97 -7.25
N LEU A 16 0.79 3.16 -7.88
CA LEU A 16 0.14 2.03 -7.18
C LEU A 16 1.13 0.95 -6.71
N THR A 17 2.18 0.69 -7.50
CA THR A 17 3.24 -0.25 -7.12
C THR A 17 4.04 0.29 -5.92
N GLU A 18 4.39 1.58 -5.97
CA GLU A 18 5.17 2.28 -4.94
C GLU A 18 4.43 2.29 -3.60
N VAL A 19 3.14 2.69 -3.59
CA VAL A 19 2.34 2.73 -2.35
C VAL A 19 2.11 1.33 -1.78
N ALA A 20 1.84 0.32 -2.61
CA ALA A 20 1.66 -1.05 -2.13
C ALA A 20 2.95 -1.65 -1.54
N ARG A 21 4.11 -1.27 -2.09
CA ARG A 21 5.42 -1.66 -1.54
C ARG A 21 5.68 -0.97 -0.21
N ALA A 22 5.52 0.35 -0.13
CA ALA A 22 5.70 1.11 1.09
C ALA A 22 4.80 0.55 2.22
N TRP A 23 3.54 0.25 1.89
CA TRP A 23 2.62 -0.39 2.82
C TRP A 23 3.11 -1.74 3.31
N ALA A 24 3.54 -2.62 2.39
CA ALA A 24 3.99 -3.96 2.71
C ALA A 24 5.22 -3.99 3.63
N LEU A 25 6.09 -2.99 3.50
CA LEU A 25 7.28 -2.81 4.33
C LEU A 25 6.99 -2.09 5.66
N GLY A 26 5.77 -1.61 5.88
CA GLY A 26 5.40 -0.84 7.08
C GLY A 26 5.94 0.59 7.06
N GLN A 27 6.15 1.17 5.88
CA GLN A 27 6.72 2.51 5.67
C GLN A 27 5.65 3.58 5.42
N ILE A 28 4.38 3.26 5.65
CA ILE A 28 3.29 4.23 5.56
C ILE A 28 2.85 4.56 6.97
N GLU A 29 3.14 5.78 7.38
CA GLU A 29 2.62 6.41 8.57
C GLU A 29 1.86 7.67 8.13
N SER A 30 0.82 8.03 8.85
CA SER A 30 0.19 9.32 8.60
C SER A 30 1.11 10.44 9.09
N GLU A 31 1.12 11.57 8.38
CA GLU A 31 1.85 12.77 8.80
C GLU A 31 1.44 13.20 10.23
N ALA A 32 0.19 12.95 10.61
CA ALA A 32 -0.31 13.23 11.96
C ALA A 32 0.29 12.31 13.02
N GLU A 33 0.47 11.01 12.73
CA GLU A 33 1.13 10.06 13.64
C GLU A 33 2.62 10.41 13.79
N GLN A 34 3.31 10.74 12.71
CA GLN A 34 4.71 11.14 12.73
C GLN A 34 4.95 12.40 13.58
N GLN A 35 4.14 13.44 13.39
CA GLN A 35 4.27 14.68 14.16
C GLN A 35 3.97 14.49 15.66
N GLN A 36 3.05 13.58 15.99
CA GLN A 36 2.68 13.29 17.38
C GLN A 36 3.79 12.51 18.08
N ASP A 37 4.30 11.45 17.46
CA ASP A 37 5.38 10.63 18.02
C ASP A 37 6.65 11.46 18.22
N GLU A 38 7.04 12.27 17.23
CA GLU A 38 8.24 13.12 17.33
C GLU A 38 8.10 14.16 18.46
N SER A 39 6.91 14.77 18.61
CA SER A 39 6.62 15.71 19.70
C SER A 39 6.64 15.04 21.08
N GLU A 40 6.12 13.82 21.21
CA GLU A 40 6.06 13.11 22.49
C GLU A 40 7.46 12.63 22.90
N VAL A 41 8.23 12.09 21.95
CA VAL A 41 9.62 11.65 22.17
C VAL A 41 10.50 12.83 22.57
N ASP A 42 10.40 13.98 21.88
CA ASP A 42 11.15 15.18 22.22
C ASP A 42 10.80 15.70 23.61
N SER A 43 9.50 15.72 23.95
CA SER A 43 9.03 16.12 25.27
C SER A 43 9.56 15.18 26.37
N ALA A 44 9.50 13.87 26.15
CA ALA A 44 9.99 12.86 27.10
C ALA A 44 11.51 12.94 27.27
N ALA A 45 12.26 13.11 26.18
CA ALA A 45 13.71 13.28 26.19
C ALA A 45 14.11 14.56 26.96
N ALA A 46 13.42 15.67 26.71
CA ALA A 46 13.65 16.93 27.42
C ALA A 46 13.37 16.79 28.93
N ALA A 47 12.33 16.04 29.33
CA ALA A 47 11.99 15.82 30.73
C ALA A 47 13.10 15.10 31.52
N ILE A 48 13.95 14.32 30.85
CA ILE A 48 15.12 13.63 31.44
C ILE A 48 16.46 14.27 31.05
N GLY A 49 16.45 15.45 30.44
CA GLY A 49 17.65 16.21 30.08
C GLY A 49 18.46 15.62 28.92
N LEU A 50 17.85 14.77 28.10
CA LEU A 50 18.47 14.25 26.88
C LEU A 50 18.21 15.20 25.71
N ALA A 51 19.21 15.37 24.85
CA ALA A 51 19.04 15.94 23.52
C ALA A 51 19.07 14.80 22.48
N PRO A 52 18.31 14.91 21.38
CA PRO A 52 18.37 13.92 20.32
C PRO A 52 19.79 13.87 19.73
N ALA A 53 20.42 12.70 19.80
CA ALA A 53 21.78 12.47 19.30
C ALA A 53 21.82 11.98 17.84
N TRP A 54 20.66 11.71 17.25
CA TRP A 54 20.53 11.20 15.88
C TRP A 54 19.72 12.17 15.02
N PRO A 55 20.04 12.28 13.73
CA PRO A 55 19.25 13.08 12.81
C PRO A 55 17.83 12.50 12.73
N ALA A 56 16.84 13.38 12.73
CA ALA A 56 15.46 13.00 12.44
C ALA A 56 15.40 12.30 11.08
N THR A 57 14.80 11.12 11.02
CA THR A 57 14.57 10.42 9.75
C THR A 57 13.50 11.20 8.98
N THR A 58 13.92 12.00 8.01
CA THR A 58 12.97 12.64 7.10
C THR A 58 12.47 11.60 6.11
N THR A 59 11.25 11.09 6.32
CA THR A 59 10.56 10.25 5.35
C THR A 59 10.03 11.14 4.23
N GLU A 60 10.36 10.85 2.97
CA GLU A 60 9.81 11.60 1.84
C GLU A 60 8.29 11.31 1.69
N PRO A 61 7.46 12.35 1.51
CA PRO A 61 6.02 12.14 1.35
C PRO A 61 5.70 11.38 0.06
N LEU A 62 4.96 10.28 0.20
CA LEU A 62 4.50 9.48 -0.94
C LEU A 62 3.17 10.02 -1.46
N TYR A 63 3.20 10.70 -2.60
CA TYR A 63 2.00 11.23 -3.24
C TYR A 63 1.30 10.18 -4.11
N LEU A 64 -0.01 10.00 -3.87
CA LEU A 64 -0.90 9.18 -4.69
C LEU A 64 -1.78 10.07 -5.58
N TRP A 65 -1.85 9.78 -6.88
CA TRP A 65 -2.73 10.54 -7.78
C TRP A 65 -4.21 10.30 -7.48
N PRO A 66 -5.10 11.33 -7.63
CA PRO A 66 -6.51 11.25 -7.27
C PRO A 66 -7.26 10.03 -7.85
N GLU A 67 -6.94 9.66 -9.09
CA GLU A 67 -7.51 8.53 -9.81
C GLU A 67 -7.16 7.17 -9.18
N ASN A 68 -6.05 7.08 -8.45
CA ASN A 68 -5.53 5.88 -7.82
C ASN A 68 -5.98 5.74 -6.36
N VAL A 69 -6.50 6.81 -5.74
CA VAL A 69 -7.03 6.79 -4.37
C VAL A 69 -8.09 5.71 -4.20
N ARG A 70 -9.00 5.58 -5.18
CA ARG A 70 -10.05 4.56 -5.13
C ARG A 70 -9.49 3.14 -5.18
N SER A 71 -8.46 2.92 -5.99
CA SER A 71 -7.79 1.62 -6.10
C SER A 71 -7.07 1.29 -4.79
N TRP A 72 -6.35 2.26 -4.22
CA TRP A 72 -5.69 2.14 -2.93
C TRP A 72 -6.66 1.78 -1.79
N GLN A 73 -7.77 2.50 -1.66
CA GLN A 73 -8.74 2.20 -0.62
C GLN A 73 -9.38 0.82 -0.78
N LEU A 74 -9.61 0.38 -2.03
CA LEU A 74 -10.08 -0.98 -2.29
C LEU A 74 -9.02 -2.01 -1.87
N PHE A 75 -7.73 -1.75 -2.13
CA PHE A 75 -6.63 -2.61 -1.69
C PHE A 75 -6.59 -2.75 -0.17
N ILE A 76 -6.71 -1.64 0.56
CA ILE A 76 -6.82 -1.67 2.03
C ILE A 76 -8.04 -2.47 2.48
N ALA A 77 -9.19 -2.34 1.80
CA ALA A 77 -10.39 -3.09 2.15
C ALA A 77 -10.25 -4.62 1.95
N VAL A 78 -9.37 -5.06 1.05
CA VAL A 78 -9.12 -6.50 0.78
C VAL A 78 -7.81 -7.00 1.38
N ASN A 79 -7.06 -6.18 2.12
CA ASN A 79 -5.70 -6.49 2.59
C ASN A 79 -5.62 -7.67 3.56
N THR A 80 -6.75 -8.11 4.12
CA THR A 80 -6.84 -9.27 5.01
C THR A 80 -7.11 -10.57 4.26
N GLN A 81 -7.44 -10.50 2.97
CA GLN A 81 -7.93 -11.63 2.18
C GLN A 81 -6.77 -12.36 1.47
N TRP A 82 -5.69 -12.67 2.18
CA TRP A 82 -4.56 -13.42 1.62
C TRP A 82 -4.76 -14.93 1.76
N ASN A 83 -4.45 -15.67 0.70
CA ASN A 83 -4.15 -17.09 0.78
C ASN A 83 -2.73 -17.25 1.32
N VAL A 84 -2.59 -18.00 2.41
CA VAL A 84 -1.32 -18.22 3.10
C VAL A 84 -0.87 -19.68 2.90
N GLY A 85 0.37 -19.86 2.47
CA GLY A 85 1.04 -21.14 2.34
C GLY A 85 2.12 -21.33 3.42
N PRO A 86 2.90 -22.42 3.35
CA PRO A 86 3.92 -22.75 4.35
C PRO A 86 4.99 -21.66 4.55
N THR A 87 5.26 -20.85 3.51
CA THR A 87 6.27 -19.80 3.50
C THR A 87 5.66 -18.40 3.47
N GLY A 88 4.46 -18.22 4.01
CA GLY A 88 3.77 -16.92 4.05
C GLY A 88 2.71 -16.74 2.96
N ALA A 89 2.35 -15.49 2.70
CA ALA A 89 1.29 -15.14 1.76
C ALA A 89 1.69 -15.48 0.31
N VAL A 90 0.78 -16.10 -0.44
CA VAL A 90 1.02 -16.54 -1.84
C VAL A 90 0.25 -15.68 -2.84
N GLY A 91 -0.89 -15.11 -2.42
CA GLY A 91 -1.73 -14.25 -3.26
C GLY A 91 -3.05 -13.92 -2.57
N LEU A 92 -3.81 -12.98 -3.12
CA LEU A 92 -5.12 -12.61 -2.65
C LEU A 92 -6.16 -13.67 -3.05
N ASN A 93 -7.10 -13.93 -2.16
CA ASN A 93 -8.29 -14.71 -2.44
C ASN A 93 -9.23 -13.88 -3.32
N TYR A 94 -9.20 -14.12 -4.63
CA TYR A 94 -10.01 -13.37 -5.59
C TYR A 94 -11.52 -13.53 -5.39
N LEU A 95 -12.01 -14.62 -4.79
CA LEU A 95 -13.41 -14.73 -4.42
C LEU A 95 -13.76 -13.75 -3.28
N GLY A 96 -12.87 -13.62 -2.30
CA GLY A 96 -13.00 -12.62 -1.23
C GLY A 96 -12.94 -11.19 -1.78
N VAL A 97 -12.00 -10.93 -2.69
CA VAL A 97 -11.90 -9.64 -3.40
C VAL A 97 -13.18 -9.33 -4.16
N GLU A 98 -13.73 -10.28 -4.91
CA GLU A 98 -14.99 -10.10 -5.64
C GLU A 98 -16.16 -9.79 -4.69
N VAL A 99 -16.24 -10.48 -3.54
CA VAL A 99 -17.26 -10.20 -2.52
C VAL A 99 -17.15 -8.77 -1.99
N VAL A 100 -15.94 -8.30 -1.66
CA VAL A 100 -15.71 -6.93 -1.20
C VAL A 100 -16.07 -5.92 -2.29
N MET A 101 -15.64 -6.16 -3.54
CA MET A 101 -15.94 -5.30 -4.68
C MET A 101 -17.44 -5.17 -4.95
N ARG A 102 -18.18 -6.30 -4.93
CA ARG A 102 -19.61 -6.32 -5.25
C ARG A 102 -20.50 -5.93 -4.07
N ARG A 103 -20.27 -6.50 -2.89
CA ARG A 103 -21.15 -6.32 -1.72
C ARG A 103 -20.74 -5.17 -0.83
N GLY A 104 -19.44 -5.03 -0.55
CA GLY A 104 -18.92 -3.96 0.29
C GLY A 104 -18.95 -2.61 -0.43
N TRP A 105 -18.36 -2.56 -1.62
CA TRP A 105 -18.10 -1.31 -2.35
C TRP A 105 -19.11 -1.01 -3.45
N ARG A 106 -19.96 -1.98 -3.83
CA ARG A 106 -20.97 -1.85 -4.89
C ARG A 106 -20.39 -1.26 -6.18
N ILE A 107 -19.22 -1.77 -6.59
CA ILE A 107 -18.49 -1.29 -7.76
C ILE A 107 -19.34 -1.48 -9.03
N LYS A 108 -19.40 -0.45 -9.88
CA LYS A 108 -20.11 -0.50 -11.15
C LYS A 108 -19.35 -1.41 -12.12
N ARG A 109 -20.07 -2.19 -12.93
CA ARG A 109 -19.53 -3.08 -13.98
C ARG A 109 -18.45 -2.43 -14.84
N ARG A 110 -18.61 -1.15 -15.21
CA ARG A 110 -17.65 -0.39 -16.03
C ARG A 110 -16.31 -0.14 -15.36
N ASP A 111 -16.27 -0.09 -14.03
CA ASP A 111 -15.07 0.19 -13.23
C ASP A 111 -14.42 -1.12 -12.73
N GLU A 112 -15.18 -2.22 -12.71
CA GLU A 112 -14.80 -3.52 -12.13
C GLU A 112 -13.49 -4.05 -12.70
N GLN A 113 -13.37 -4.09 -14.03
CA GLN A 113 -12.17 -4.61 -14.69
C GLN A 113 -10.92 -3.76 -14.40
N ARG A 114 -11.06 -2.44 -14.36
CA ARG A 114 -9.95 -1.52 -14.06
C ARG A 114 -9.49 -1.73 -12.62
N LEU A 115 -10.42 -1.65 -11.66
CA LEU A 115 -10.10 -1.76 -10.24
C LEU A 115 -9.53 -3.13 -9.90
N PHE A 116 -10.05 -4.20 -10.52
CA PHE A 116 -9.48 -5.53 -10.34
C PHE A 116 -8.04 -5.62 -10.83
N ASN A 117 -7.72 -5.05 -12.01
CA ASN A 117 -6.35 -4.99 -12.51
C ASN A 117 -5.42 -4.21 -11.57
N ASP A 118 -5.89 -3.07 -11.05
CA ASP A 118 -5.13 -2.28 -10.08
C ASP A 118 -4.83 -3.09 -8.80
N ILE A 119 -5.77 -3.90 -8.32
CA ILE A 119 -5.56 -4.82 -7.20
C ILE A 119 -4.47 -5.85 -7.52
N GLN A 120 -4.47 -6.43 -8.72
CA GLN A 120 -3.41 -7.38 -9.13
C GLN A 120 -2.03 -6.71 -9.26
N ILE A 121 -1.99 -5.41 -9.60
CA ILE A 121 -0.73 -4.65 -9.60
C ILE A 121 -0.20 -4.51 -8.17
N MET A 122 -1.05 -4.08 -7.23
CA MET A 122 -0.66 -3.90 -5.84
C MET A 122 -0.31 -5.23 -5.14
N GLU A 123 -1.07 -6.30 -5.39
CA GLU A 123 -0.79 -7.66 -4.90
C GLU A 123 0.64 -8.10 -5.25
N ARG A 124 1.02 -7.99 -6.54
CA ARG A 124 2.37 -8.37 -7.00
C ARG A 124 3.46 -7.50 -6.37
N ALA A 125 3.18 -6.22 -6.15
CA ALA A 125 4.12 -5.31 -5.51
C ALA A 125 4.34 -5.71 -4.04
N THR A 126 3.25 -5.99 -3.31
CA THR A 126 3.29 -6.44 -1.92
C THR A 126 4.01 -7.77 -1.75
N LEU A 127 3.71 -8.77 -2.59
CA LEU A 127 4.39 -10.08 -2.53
C LEU A 127 5.90 -9.95 -2.76
N ARG A 128 6.32 -9.12 -3.71
CA ARG A 128 7.75 -8.85 -3.96
C ARG A 128 8.40 -8.18 -2.75
N ALA A 129 7.74 -7.21 -2.15
CA ALA A 129 8.26 -6.50 -0.98
C ALA A 129 8.46 -7.44 0.23
N TRP A 130 7.50 -8.33 0.48
CA TRP A 130 7.63 -9.33 1.53
C TRP A 130 8.76 -10.33 1.25
N GLN A 131 8.89 -10.80 0.00
CA GLN A 131 10.00 -11.66 -0.40
C GLN A 131 11.37 -10.97 -0.25
N GLU A 132 11.47 -9.68 -0.58
CA GLU A 132 12.69 -8.90 -0.36
C GLU A 132 13.04 -8.80 1.12
N LYS A 133 12.04 -8.59 1.99
CA LYS A 133 12.22 -8.51 3.44
C LYS A 133 12.63 -9.84 4.07
N ASP A 134 12.08 -10.96 3.60
CA ASP A 134 12.40 -12.29 4.13
C ASP A 134 13.80 -12.78 3.72
N ASN A 135 14.33 -12.26 2.60
CA ASN A 135 15.65 -12.63 2.07
C ASN A 135 16.80 -11.73 2.56
N GLY A 136 16.52 -10.67 3.31
CA GLY A 136 17.50 -9.70 3.83
C GLY A 136 17.80 -9.93 5.30
#